data_AF-A0A3D4MFR8-F1
#
_entry.id   AF-A0A3D4MFR8-F1
#
_cell.length_a   1.000
_cell.length_b   1.000
_cell.length_c   1.000
_cell.angle_alpha   90.00
_cell.angle_beta   90.00
_cell.angle_gamma   90.00
#
_symmetry.space_group_name_H-M   'P 1'
#
loop_
_entity.id
_entity.type
_entity.pdbx_description
1 polymer ?
#
loop_
_entity_poly.entity_id
_entity_poly.type
_entity_poly.pdbx_seq_one_letter_code
_entity_poly.pdbx_strand_id
1 'polypeptide(L)'
;MSNDARKDFNDKAKCYLYSVGLRAKGSRAKTDITEDVKTMMRRIREMAKNAGLENQVRVKNDDGTLGSRGIFFMHAPAKFAAQIRKIEGVHYVERPSEQRPLAASARRTPPNKAPKRGN
;
A
#
# COMPACT_ATOMS: atom_id res chain seq x y z
N MET A 1 19.14 -35.43 7.75
CA MET A 1 19.20 -34.14 7.02
C MET A 1 17.87 -33.91 6.31
N SER A 2 16.94 -33.08 6.83
CA SER A 2 15.66 -32.75 6.13
C SER A 2 14.78 -31.67 6.81
N ASN A 3 15.31 -30.76 7.65
CA ASN A 3 14.46 -29.74 8.31
C ASN A 3 14.82 -28.28 7.97
N ASP A 4 16.04 -28.02 7.51
CA ASP A 4 16.50 -26.66 7.23
C ASP A 4 15.84 -26.00 6.01
N ALA A 5 15.57 -26.76 4.93
CA ALA A 5 14.94 -26.20 3.72
C ALA A 5 13.47 -25.76 3.90
N ARG A 6 12.72 -26.39 4.83
CA ARG A 6 11.33 -26.01 5.15
C ARG A 6 11.23 -24.74 5.99
N LYS A 7 12.21 -24.48 6.86
CA LYS A 7 12.29 -23.25 7.66
C LYS A 7 12.75 -22.07 6.81
N ASP A 8 13.68 -22.29 5.88
CA ASP A 8 14.19 -21.25 4.96
C ASP A 8 13.13 -20.75 3.97
N PHE A 9 12.23 -21.63 3.49
CA PHE A 9 11.08 -21.25 2.66
C PHE A 9 10.00 -20.52 3.49
N ASN A 10 9.75 -20.96 4.73
CA ASN A 10 8.76 -20.35 5.62
C ASN A 10 9.19 -18.97 6.16
N ASP A 11 10.48 -18.66 6.28
CA ASP A 11 10.97 -17.33 6.65
C ASP A 11 10.99 -16.34 5.46
N LYS A 12 11.25 -16.83 4.24
CA LYS A 12 11.18 -15.99 3.01
C LYS A 12 9.76 -15.57 2.63
N ALA A 13 8.75 -16.31 3.07
CA ALA A 13 7.34 -16.00 2.86
C ALA A 13 6.75 -15.03 3.91
N LYS A 14 7.48 -14.69 4.98
CA LYS A 14 6.93 -13.91 6.11
C LYS A 14 6.63 -12.44 5.84
N CYS A 15 7.12 -11.80 4.76
CA CYS A 15 6.98 -10.33 4.66
C CYS A 15 6.74 -9.79 3.26
N TYR A 16 5.80 -10.34 2.48
CA TYR A 16 5.26 -9.59 1.34
C TYR A 16 4.16 -8.64 1.81
N LEU A 17 4.59 -7.59 2.51
CA LEU A 17 3.75 -6.45 2.88
C LEU A 17 3.55 -5.59 1.64
N TYR A 18 2.30 -5.27 1.31
CA TYR A 18 1.93 -4.29 0.30
C TYR A 18 1.12 -3.17 0.95
N SER A 19 1.39 -1.94 0.55
CA SER A 19 0.46 -0.83 0.68
C SER A 19 -0.49 -0.83 -0.51
N VAL A 20 -1.79 -0.75 -0.23
CA VAL A 20 -2.85 -0.62 -1.23
C VAL A 20 -3.47 0.75 -1.07
N GLY A 21 -3.43 1.56 -2.13
CA GLY A 21 -4.08 2.87 -2.16
C GLY A 21 -5.34 2.82 -2.98
N LEU A 22 -6.44 3.36 -2.46
CA LEU A 22 -7.70 3.55 -3.18
C LEU A 22 -7.77 4.97 -3.73
N ARG A 23 -8.38 5.10 -4.92
CA ARG A 23 -8.71 6.42 -5.48
C ARG A 23 -10.18 6.69 -5.25
N ALA A 24 -10.49 7.79 -4.54
CA ALA A 24 -11.87 8.28 -4.48
C ALA A 24 -12.37 8.57 -5.90
N LYS A 25 -13.53 8.03 -6.28
CA LYS A 25 -14.22 8.43 -7.51
C LYS A 25 -14.70 9.87 -7.33
N GLY A 26 -14.14 10.78 -8.12
CA GLY A 26 -14.43 12.21 -8.01
C GLY A 26 -13.39 12.92 -7.16
N SER A 27 -12.52 13.68 -7.82
CA SER A 27 -11.46 14.48 -7.22
C SER A 27 -12.03 15.54 -6.26
N ARG A 28 -12.17 15.23 -4.98
CA ARG A 28 -12.38 16.24 -3.93
C ARG A 28 -11.86 15.68 -2.61
N ALA A 29 -10.83 16.33 -2.09
CA ALA A 29 -10.06 16.01 -0.89
C ALA A 29 -10.85 16.08 0.44
N LYS A 30 -12.16 15.77 0.45
CA LYS A 30 -13.05 15.95 1.60
C LYS A 30 -14.04 14.81 1.85
N THR A 31 -14.06 13.76 1.04
CA THR A 31 -14.93 12.59 1.29
C THR A 31 -14.17 11.57 2.13
N ASP A 32 -14.67 11.27 3.32
CA ASP A 32 -14.17 10.18 4.14
C ASP A 32 -14.33 8.85 3.37
N ILE A 33 -13.21 8.28 2.94
CA ILE A 33 -13.15 7.05 2.12
C ILE A 33 -13.06 5.78 3.00
N THR A 34 -13.23 5.93 4.31
CA THR A 34 -13.05 4.84 5.28
C THR A 34 -13.99 3.67 5.00
N GLU A 35 -15.23 3.95 4.58
CA GLU A 35 -16.21 2.92 4.23
C GLU A 35 -15.86 2.18 2.92
N ASP A 36 -15.34 2.87 1.91
CA ASP A 36 -14.81 2.25 0.69
C ASP A 36 -13.59 1.37 1.00
N VAL A 37 -12.72 1.81 1.91
CA VAL A 37 -11.58 1.00 2.39
C VAL A 37 -12.08 -0.29 3.03
N LYS A 38 -13.02 -0.21 3.97
CA LYS A 38 -13.60 -1.40 4.62
C LYS A 38 -14.24 -2.34 3.59
N THR A 39 -14.97 -1.78 2.64
CA THR A 39 -15.61 -2.53 1.55
C THR A 39 -14.58 -3.24 0.67
N MET A 40 -13.51 -2.56 0.29
CA MET A 40 -12.43 -3.14 -0.49
C MET A 40 -11.70 -4.23 0.30
N MET A 41 -11.38 -3.99 1.57
CA MET A 41 -10.75 -5.00 2.43
C MET A 41 -11.61 -6.26 2.54
N ARG A 42 -12.93 -6.11 2.68
CA ARG A 42 -13.88 -7.23 2.69
C ARG A 42 -13.82 -8.00 1.37
N ARG A 43 -13.90 -7.29 0.24
CA ARG A 43 -13.82 -7.88 -1.11
C ARG A 43 -12.51 -8.64 -1.32
N ILE A 44 -11.38 -8.10 -0.86
CA ILE A 44 -10.06 -8.75 -0.93
C ILE A 44 -10.06 -10.04 -0.09
N ARG A 45 -10.65 -10.04 1.10
CA ARG A 45 -10.78 -11.25 1.93
C ARG A 45 -11.65 -12.32 1.26
N GLU A 46 -12.75 -11.92 0.62
CA GLU A 46 -13.61 -12.84 -0.13
C GLU A 46 -12.88 -13.43 -1.34
N MET A 47 -12.12 -12.62 -2.09
CA MET A 47 -11.26 -13.10 -3.16
C MET A 47 -10.19 -14.08 -2.66
N ALA A 48 -9.58 -13.80 -1.52
CA ALA A 48 -8.59 -14.69 -0.92
C ALA A 48 -9.21 -16.03 -0.52
N LYS A 49 -10.43 -16.00 0.04
CA LYS A 49 -11.19 -17.22 0.37
C LYS A 49 -11.51 -18.04 -0.87
N ASN A 50 -12.03 -17.40 -1.92
CA ASN A 50 -12.35 -18.07 -3.19
C ASN A 50 -11.11 -18.66 -3.88
N ALA A 51 -9.93 -18.07 -3.67
CA ALA A 51 -8.67 -18.57 -4.19
C ALA A 51 -7.97 -19.61 -3.28
N GLY A 52 -8.55 -19.96 -2.12
CA GLY A 52 -7.91 -20.85 -1.14
C GLY A 52 -6.67 -20.26 -0.45
N LEU A 53 -6.56 -18.93 -0.43
CA LEU A 53 -5.42 -18.18 0.12
C LEU A 53 -5.74 -17.47 1.45
N GLU A 54 -6.82 -17.85 2.14
CA GLU A 54 -7.27 -17.19 3.37
C GLU A 54 -6.20 -17.13 4.46
N ASN A 55 -5.35 -18.17 4.57
CA ASN A 55 -4.27 -18.25 5.55
C ASN A 55 -3.02 -17.45 5.14
N GLN A 56 -2.92 -17.06 3.86
CA GLN A 56 -1.77 -16.33 3.30
C GLN A 56 -2.06 -14.84 3.10
N VAL A 57 -3.34 -14.46 2.98
CA VAL A 57 -3.76 -13.08 2.76
C VAL A 57 -4.27 -12.47 4.06
N ARG A 58 -3.57 -11.45 4.57
CA ARG A 58 -4.00 -10.69 5.75
C ARG A 58 -4.10 -9.22 5.41
N VAL A 59 -5.27 -8.62 5.60
CA VAL A 59 -5.50 -7.20 5.32
C VAL A 59 -5.69 -6.46 6.64
N LYS A 60 -4.88 -5.43 6.86
CA LYS A 60 -4.86 -4.59 8.06
C LYS A 60 -5.13 -3.14 7.68
N ASN A 61 -6.11 -2.54 8.34
CA ASN A 61 -6.36 -1.10 8.22
C ASN A 61 -5.36 -0.34 9.08
N ASP A 62 -4.99 0.85 8.64
CA ASP A 62 -4.39 1.83 9.53
C ASP A 62 -5.53 2.70 10.06
N ASP A 63 -5.87 2.55 11.34
CA ASP A 63 -6.93 3.33 12.00
C ASP A 63 -6.52 4.81 12.25
N GLY A 64 -5.40 5.25 11.66
CA GLY A 64 -4.89 6.61 11.72
C GLY A 64 -5.13 7.40 10.43
N THR A 65 -4.17 8.25 10.09
CA THR A 65 -4.27 9.19 8.96
C THR A 65 -4.18 8.53 7.59
N LEU A 66 -3.76 7.27 7.49
CA LEU A 66 -3.65 6.57 6.21
C LEU A 66 -4.99 5.98 5.77
N GLY A 67 -5.79 5.46 6.70
CA GLY A 67 -7.14 4.94 6.43
C GLY A 67 -8.06 6.01 5.84
N SER A 68 -8.06 7.22 6.41
CA SER A 68 -8.83 8.36 5.90
C SER A 68 -8.36 8.87 4.53
N ARG A 69 -7.13 8.50 4.12
CA ARG A 69 -6.57 8.78 2.79
C ARG A 69 -6.76 7.62 1.81
N GLY A 70 -7.44 6.55 2.22
CA GLY A 70 -7.72 5.39 1.37
C GLY A 70 -6.58 4.39 1.30
N ILE A 71 -5.65 4.39 2.25
CA ILE A 71 -4.44 3.56 2.24
C ILE A 71 -4.52 2.51 3.35
N PHE A 72 -4.34 1.25 2.99
CA PHE A 72 -4.28 0.14 3.93
C PHE A 72 -3.17 -0.85 3.57
N PHE A 73 -2.88 -1.78 4.48
CA PHE A 73 -1.81 -2.75 4.31
C PHE A 73 -2.35 -4.15 4.08
N MET A 74 -1.67 -4.90 3.21
CA MET A 74 -2.01 -6.28 2.88
C MET A 74 -0.75 -7.14 2.85
N HIS A 75 -0.78 -8.26 3.56
CA HIS A 75 0.11 -9.38 3.30
C HIS A 75 -0.55 -10.28 2.28
N ALA A 76 0.14 -10.60 1.18
CA ALA A 76 -0.36 -11.52 0.17
C ALA A 76 0.76 -12.09 -0.72
N PRO A 77 0.54 -13.23 -1.40
CA PRO A 77 1.42 -13.67 -2.47
C PRO A 77 1.48 -12.66 -3.62
N ALA A 78 2.63 -12.56 -4.31
CA ALA A 78 2.82 -11.60 -5.41
C ALA A 78 1.78 -11.74 -6.54
N LYS A 79 1.41 -12.98 -6.88
CA LYS A 79 0.37 -13.26 -7.88
C LYS A 79 -0.99 -12.69 -7.47
N PHE A 80 -1.34 -12.79 -6.19
CA PHE A 80 -2.59 -12.25 -5.65
C PHE A 80 -2.56 -10.72 -5.60
N ALA A 81 -1.46 -10.13 -5.14
CA ALA A 81 -1.28 -8.67 -5.14
C ALA A 81 -1.41 -8.06 -6.56
N ALA A 82 -0.88 -8.73 -7.58
CA ALA A 82 -1.04 -8.32 -8.98
C ALA A 82 -2.49 -8.39 -9.48
N GLN A 83 -3.32 -9.29 -8.92
CA GLN A 83 -4.76 -9.32 -9.20
C GLN A 83 -5.47 -8.16 -8.51
N ILE A 84 -5.12 -7.85 -7.25
CA ILE A 84 -5.70 -6.71 -6.51
C ILE A 84 -5.46 -5.39 -7.25
N ARG A 85 -4.29 -5.20 -7.87
CA ARG A 85 -3.98 -4.01 -8.68
C ARG A 85 -4.96 -3.78 -9.84
N LYS A 86 -5.63 -4.82 -10.32
CA LYS A 86 -6.60 -4.74 -11.43
C LYS A 86 -8.03 -4.45 -10.98
N ILE A 87 -8.29 -4.43 -9.66
CA ILE A 87 -9.64 -4.17 -9.13
C ILE A 87 -9.98 -2.71 -9.32
N GLU A 88 -11.18 -2.45 -9.84
CA GLU A 88 -11.70 -1.09 -9.97
C GLU A 88 -11.73 -0.38 -8.60
N GLY A 89 -11.18 0.83 -8.55
CA GLY A 89 -11.04 1.62 -7.32
C GLY A 89 -9.66 1.50 -6.65
N VAL A 90 -8.86 0.48 -6.99
CA VAL A 90 -7.46 0.39 -6.56
C VAL A 90 -6.60 1.29 -7.44
N HIS A 91 -5.89 2.23 -6.82
CA HIS A 91 -4.95 3.12 -7.48
C HIS A 91 -3.57 2.47 -7.64
N TYR A 92 -3.06 1.88 -6.56
CA TYR A 92 -1.77 1.22 -6.54
C TYR A 92 -1.73 0.07 -5.53
N VAL A 93 -0.82 -0.87 -5.77
CA VAL A 93 -0.42 -1.94 -4.86
C VAL A 93 1.09 -2.03 -4.93
N GLU A 94 1.77 -1.61 -3.87
CA GLU A 94 3.24 -1.47 -3.84
C GLU A 94 3.81 -2.09 -2.57
N ARG A 95 5.02 -2.65 -2.61
CA ARG A 95 5.70 -3.09 -1.39
C ARG A 95 6.35 -1.89 -0.71
N PRO A 96 6.13 -1.65 0.59
CA PRO A 96 6.80 -0.57 1.31
C PRO A 96 8.34 -0.68 1.28
N SER A 97 8.89 -1.89 1.17
CA SER A 97 10.34 -2.10 1.02
C SER A 97 10.88 -1.73 -0.36
N GLU A 98 10.03 -1.60 -1.38
CA GLU A 98 10.38 -1.13 -2.72
C GLU A 98 10.13 0.39 -2.88
N GLN A 99 9.46 1.01 -1.91
CA GLN A 99 9.41 2.46 -1.80
C GLN A 99 10.83 2.95 -1.46
N ARG A 100 11.51 3.53 -2.46
CA ARG A 100 12.67 4.40 -2.18
C ARG A 100 12.24 5.36 -1.08
N PRO A 101 13.06 5.56 -0.03
CA PRO A 101 12.71 6.52 1.02
C PRO A 101 12.33 7.83 0.35
N LEU A 102 11.24 8.45 0.83
CA LEU A 102 10.76 9.78 0.46
C LEU A 102 11.78 10.85 0.90
N ALA A 103 13.01 10.75 0.41
CA ALA A 103 14.07 11.73 0.56
C ALA A 103 14.53 12.06 -0.85
N ALA A 104 13.87 13.04 -1.48
CA ALA A 104 14.40 13.89 -2.56
C ALA A 104 13.32 14.62 -3.39
N SER A 105 12.06 14.72 -2.96
CA SER A 105 11.33 15.97 -3.24
C SER A 105 11.79 17.04 -2.24
N ALA A 106 13.11 17.25 -2.20
CA ALA A 106 13.65 18.50 -1.72
C ALA A 106 12.96 19.56 -2.56
N ARG A 107 12.17 20.38 -1.86
CA ARG A 107 11.72 21.70 -2.26
C ARG A 107 12.55 22.19 -3.44
N ARG A 108 11.94 22.25 -4.63
CA ARG A 108 12.34 23.21 -5.66
C ARG A 108 12.02 24.60 -5.10
N THR A 109 12.79 25.02 -4.10
CA THR A 109 12.98 26.42 -3.78
C THR A 109 13.72 26.97 -5.00
N PRO A 110 13.18 27.92 -5.76
CA PRO A 110 14.00 28.61 -6.75
C PRO A 110 15.17 29.27 -6.00
N PRO A 111 16.41 29.22 -6.53
CA PRO A 111 17.52 29.90 -5.91
C PRO A 111 17.23 31.41 -5.90
N ASN A 112 16.99 31.89 -4.68
CA ASN A 112 17.23 33.23 -4.17
C ASN A 112 17.60 34.30 -5.22
N LYS A 113 16.64 35.16 -5.56
CA LYS A 113 16.92 36.45 -6.20
C LYS A 113 17.56 37.34 -5.14
N ALA A 114 18.88 37.47 -5.18
CA ALA A 114 19.65 38.29 -4.25
C ALA A 114 19.07 39.72 -4.14
N PRO A 115 18.92 40.30 -2.92
CA PRO A 115 18.82 41.74 -2.82
C PRO A 115 20.22 42.33 -2.92
N LYS A 116 20.42 43.15 -3.97
CA LYS A 116 21.51 44.11 -4.14
C LYS A 116 21.79 44.81 -2.80
N ARG A 117 23.02 44.69 -2.28
CA ARG A 117 23.53 45.65 -1.30
C ARG A 117 23.68 46.99 -2.02
N GLY A 118 22.89 47.96 -1.60
CA GLY A 118 23.01 49.35 -1.98
C GLY A 118 22.62 50.21 -0.78
N ASN A 119 23.62 50.57 0.02
CA ASN A 119 24.00 51.94 0.39
C ASN A 119 25.05 51.84 1.51
#